data_AF-A0A7W8JEU3-F1
#
_entry.id   AF-A0A7W8JEU3-F1
#
_cell.length_a   1.000
_cell.length_b   1.000
_cell.length_c   1.000
_cell.angle_alpha   90.00
_cell.angle_beta   90.00
_cell.angle_gamma   90.00
#
_symmetry.space_group_name_H-M   'P 1'
#
loop_
_entity.id
_entity.type
_entity.pdbx_description
1 polymer ?
#
loop_
_entity_poly.entity_id
_entity_poly.type
_entity_poly.pdbx_seq_one_letter_code
_entity_poly.pdbx_strand_id
1 'polypeptide(L)'
;MKKLIILLTCTLLTLSACAPKFNQEEQVVQETENKKQKAIIPKYNISNSYYRTILPFQPGEARGLVVENVNTRLDMDEFELGLMRIAQEKFSPSQYLFQQGQYLDRKTIESWLKRKQEDGEGLNPSLGNEGTNEEKNKKHPLYISHILEHNYLVKTGNDKVQLGGVVIGLAMNSVHYYETEEGYPREVKISKSDMEKEGKKAAEEIVSRIRKIDGLKEVPIVIGLFEQQPKSSIVPGHFFAAGYVDKGSNTIRDWEKINEEYYVFPSDEAEKNHRDDLVKFLNLKSDIEEFFPNYTGVIGRAFYRDDQLQQLTIDIVMQFYGKAEVIGFTQYVTGLLMEKMPDYMPISVYISSVRGPESIIIKSPDKSEPFVHIYQP
;
A
#
# COMPACT_ATOMS: atom_id res chain seq x y z
N MET A 1 36.65 -44.48 40.54
CA MET A 1 36.05 -44.48 39.19
C MET A 1 34.52 -44.35 39.19
N LYS A 2 33.76 -45.08 40.02
CA LYS A 2 32.27 -44.97 40.05
C LYS A 2 31.70 -43.61 40.49
N LYS A 3 32.39 -42.86 41.37
CA LYS A 3 31.95 -41.52 41.82
C LYS A 3 32.24 -40.40 40.80
N LEU A 4 33.23 -40.58 39.91
CA LEU A 4 33.56 -39.60 38.88
C LEU A 4 32.60 -39.68 37.68
N ILE A 5 32.09 -40.89 37.39
CA ILE A 5 31.11 -41.11 36.33
C ILE A 5 29.77 -40.48 36.70
N ILE A 6 29.30 -40.60 37.95
CA ILE A 6 28.02 -40.01 38.41
C ILE A 6 28.05 -38.47 38.35
N LEU A 7 29.19 -37.84 38.64
CA LEU A 7 29.33 -36.39 38.57
C LEU A 7 29.32 -35.90 37.11
N LEU A 8 29.90 -36.68 36.18
CA LEU A 8 29.88 -36.36 34.76
C LEU A 8 28.48 -36.51 34.16
N THR A 9 27.69 -37.51 34.59
CA THR A 9 26.32 -37.71 34.08
C THR A 9 25.33 -36.65 34.58
N CYS A 10 25.51 -36.09 35.79
CA CYS A 10 24.67 -34.99 36.29
C CYS A 10 24.95 -33.65 35.59
N THR A 11 26.20 -33.42 35.15
CA THR A 11 26.57 -32.15 34.49
C THR A 11 26.12 -32.10 33.02
N LEU A 12 25.93 -33.27 32.38
CA LEU A 12 25.38 -33.38 31.03
C LEU A 12 23.85 -33.18 30.96
N LEU A 13 23.13 -33.35 32.09
CA LEU A 13 21.67 -33.14 32.15
C LEU A 13 21.25 -31.69 32.40
N THR A 14 22.18 -30.80 32.76
CA THR A 14 21.89 -29.37 32.95
C THR A 14 22.15 -28.52 31.70
N LEU A 15 22.71 -29.11 30.63
CA LEU A 15 23.01 -28.44 29.35
C LEU A 15 21.90 -28.58 28.30
N SER A 16 20.84 -29.35 28.57
CA SER A 16 19.67 -29.47 27.69
C SER A 16 18.57 -28.42 27.96
N ALA A 17 18.78 -27.52 28.91
CA ALA A 17 17.85 -26.43 29.23
C ALA A 17 18.24 -25.13 28.51
N CYS A 18 18.14 -25.14 27.18
CA CYS A 18 17.85 -23.97 26.31
C CYS A 18 18.01 -24.39 24.84
N ALA A 19 17.25 -25.40 24.40
CA ALA A 19 16.92 -25.47 22.98
C ALA A 19 16.06 -24.23 22.66
N PRO A 20 16.46 -23.34 21.75
CA PRO A 20 15.60 -22.24 21.33
C PRO A 20 14.31 -22.85 20.77
N LYS A 21 13.17 -22.55 21.42
CA LYS A 21 11.84 -23.00 20.99
C LYS A 21 11.48 -22.31 19.67
N PHE A 22 11.98 -22.85 18.56
CA PHE A 22 11.71 -22.31 17.23
C PHE A 22 10.28 -22.55 16.72
N ASN A 23 9.42 -23.28 17.45
CA ASN A 23 8.17 -23.83 16.88
C ASN A 23 6.85 -23.54 17.63
N GLN A 24 6.73 -22.49 18.46
CA GLN A 24 5.42 -22.16 19.05
C GLN A 24 4.91 -20.80 18.54
N GLU A 25 3.99 -20.82 17.59
CA GLU A 25 3.16 -19.66 17.22
C GLU A 25 2.52 -19.04 18.48
N GLU A 26 2.43 -17.72 18.54
CA GLU A 26 1.89 -17.03 19.71
C GLU A 26 0.35 -17.05 19.66
N GLN A 27 -0.27 -17.75 20.60
CA GLN A 27 -1.72 -17.82 20.72
C GLN A 27 -2.21 -16.66 21.60
N VAL A 28 -3.20 -15.94 21.09
CA VAL A 28 -3.89 -14.85 21.79
C VAL A 28 -5.41 -15.04 21.70
N VAL A 29 -6.17 -14.34 22.53
CA VAL A 29 -7.62 -14.30 22.49
C VAL A 29 -8.05 -12.95 21.94
N GLN A 30 -8.82 -12.98 20.86
CA GLN A 30 -9.48 -11.78 20.33
C GLN A 30 -10.90 -11.73 20.86
N GLU A 31 -11.24 -10.63 21.53
CA GLU A 31 -12.60 -10.33 21.99
C GLU A 31 -13.25 -9.41 20.95
N THR A 32 -14.17 -9.94 20.15
CA THR A 32 -15.10 -9.13 19.35
C THR A 32 -16.45 -9.08 20.06
N GLU A 33 -17.29 -8.09 19.73
CA GLU A 33 -18.55 -7.79 20.45
C GLU A 33 -19.46 -9.01 20.69
N ASN A 34 -19.33 -10.07 19.89
CA ASN A 34 -20.18 -11.27 20.00
C ASN A 34 -19.45 -12.60 20.25
N LYS A 35 -18.11 -12.70 20.22
CA LYS A 35 -17.38 -13.97 20.44
C LYS A 35 -15.97 -13.79 21.02
N LYS A 36 -15.55 -14.69 21.91
CA LYS A 36 -14.14 -14.91 22.24
C LYS A 36 -13.58 -15.95 21.28
N GLN A 37 -12.64 -15.55 20.43
CA GLN A 37 -11.98 -16.47 19.52
C GLN A 37 -10.51 -16.60 19.86
N LYS A 38 -9.98 -17.83 19.76
CA LYS A 38 -8.53 -18.04 19.76
C LYS A 38 -7.99 -17.52 18.44
N ALA A 39 -6.92 -16.76 18.53
CA ALA A 39 -6.24 -16.18 17.41
C ALA A 39 -4.74 -16.44 17.50
N ILE A 40 -4.06 -16.41 16.35
CA ILE A 40 -2.64 -16.71 16.23
C ILE A 40 -1.95 -15.49 15.63
N ILE A 41 -0.83 -15.09 16.23
CA ILE A 41 0.07 -14.08 15.69
C ILE A 41 1.21 -14.80 14.98
N PRO A 42 1.36 -14.67 13.66
CA PRO A 42 2.49 -15.22 12.93
C PRO A 42 3.82 -14.69 13.50
N LYS A 43 4.80 -15.57 13.67
CA LYS A 43 6.15 -15.13 14.08
C LYS A 43 6.91 -14.41 12.96
N TYR A 44 6.65 -14.82 11.72
CA TYR A 44 7.33 -14.25 10.56
C TYR A 44 6.66 -12.94 10.17
N ASN A 45 7.46 -11.89 10.05
CA ASN A 45 7.08 -10.65 9.40
C ASN A 45 7.85 -10.54 8.08
N ILE A 46 7.16 -10.26 6.99
CA ILE A 46 7.77 -10.23 5.65
C ILE A 46 8.78 -9.07 5.53
N SER A 47 8.44 -7.92 6.11
CA SER A 47 9.27 -6.72 6.15
C SER A 47 8.89 -5.88 7.36
N ASN A 48 9.83 -5.07 7.86
CA ASN A 48 9.54 -4.08 8.91
C ASN A 48 8.48 -3.04 8.48
N SER A 49 8.28 -2.87 7.17
CA SER A 49 7.25 -2.01 6.58
C SER A 49 5.85 -2.64 6.57
N TYR A 50 5.71 -3.90 6.96
CA TYR A 50 4.43 -4.59 7.03
C TYR A 50 4.07 -4.96 8.46
N TYR A 51 2.76 -5.02 8.70
CA TYR A 51 2.20 -5.49 9.95
C TYR A 51 1.96 -7.00 9.88
N ARG A 52 2.10 -7.67 11.02
CA ARG A 52 1.67 -9.05 11.14
C ARG A 52 0.15 -9.11 11.16
N THR A 53 -0.44 -9.95 10.32
CA THR A 53 -1.89 -10.16 10.26
C THR A 53 -2.32 -11.22 11.27
N ILE A 54 -3.40 -10.97 12.00
CA ILE A 54 -3.95 -11.94 12.95
C ILE A 54 -4.69 -13.10 12.24
N LEU A 55 -4.56 -14.32 12.76
CA LEU A 55 -5.23 -15.52 12.25
C LEU A 55 -6.28 -16.07 13.23
N PRO A 56 -7.38 -16.72 12.79
CA PRO A 56 -7.73 -16.99 11.40
C PRO A 56 -7.98 -15.68 10.63
N PHE A 57 -7.58 -15.66 9.36
CA PHE A 57 -7.74 -14.48 8.52
C PHE A 57 -9.22 -14.11 8.43
N GLN A 58 -9.54 -12.88 8.82
CA GLN A 58 -10.87 -12.30 8.70
C GLN A 58 -10.88 -11.33 7.52
N PRO A 59 -11.58 -11.66 6.42
CA PRO A 59 -11.73 -10.73 5.31
C PRO A 59 -12.48 -9.47 5.77
N GLY A 60 -12.23 -8.34 5.10
CA GLY A 60 -12.94 -7.10 5.38
C GLY A 60 -14.44 -7.19 5.07
N GLU A 61 -15.27 -6.48 5.82
CA GLU A 61 -16.74 -6.44 5.60
C GLU A 61 -17.12 -5.76 4.27
N ALA A 62 -16.20 -4.98 3.70
CA ALA A 62 -16.32 -4.38 2.36
C ALA A 62 -15.46 -5.08 1.29
N ARG A 63 -15.10 -6.36 1.50
CA ARG A 63 -14.20 -7.10 0.60
C ARG A 63 -14.63 -6.98 -0.87
N GLY A 64 -13.66 -6.66 -1.73
CA GLY A 64 -13.83 -6.58 -3.18
C GLY A 64 -14.36 -5.23 -3.68
N LEU A 65 -14.90 -4.37 -2.80
CA LEU A 65 -15.44 -3.07 -3.23
C LEU A 65 -14.35 -2.13 -3.79
N VAL A 66 -13.12 -2.23 -3.29
CA VAL A 66 -11.98 -1.46 -3.82
C VAL A 66 -11.70 -1.76 -5.30
N VAL A 67 -11.92 -3.01 -5.74
CA VAL A 67 -11.71 -3.44 -7.15
C VAL A 67 -12.71 -2.76 -8.10
N GLU A 68 -13.89 -2.42 -7.60
CA GLU A 68 -14.97 -1.83 -8.39
C GLU A 68 -14.83 -0.31 -8.53
N ASN A 69 -14.19 0.34 -7.54
CA ASN A 69 -14.25 1.78 -7.37
C ASN A 69 -12.94 2.51 -7.66
N VAL A 70 -11.80 1.81 -7.66
CA VAL A 70 -10.49 2.40 -7.92
C VAL A 70 -10.10 2.23 -9.39
N ASN A 71 -9.54 3.28 -10.00
CA ASN A 71 -9.30 3.34 -11.46
C ASN A 71 -8.37 2.25 -11.99
N THR A 72 -7.25 1.99 -11.31
CA THR A 72 -6.21 1.07 -11.78
C THR A 72 -5.79 0.07 -10.71
N ARG A 73 -5.25 -1.08 -11.13
CA ARG A 73 -4.64 -2.04 -10.19
C ARG A 73 -3.47 -1.42 -9.42
N LEU A 74 -2.72 -0.52 -10.07
CA LEU A 74 -1.62 0.21 -9.46
C LEU A 74 -2.12 1.12 -8.33
N ASP A 75 -3.17 1.91 -8.59
CA ASP A 75 -3.81 2.73 -7.56
C ASP A 75 -4.32 1.88 -6.39
N MET A 76 -4.94 0.73 -6.67
CA MET A 76 -5.43 -0.15 -5.60
C MET A 76 -4.30 -0.66 -4.71
N ASP A 77 -3.20 -1.14 -5.31
CA ASP A 77 -2.04 -1.61 -4.55
C ASP A 77 -1.43 -0.47 -3.71
N GLU A 78 -1.23 0.70 -4.31
CA GLU A 78 -0.63 1.82 -3.60
C GLU A 78 -1.56 2.43 -2.56
N PHE A 79 -2.87 2.41 -2.79
CA PHE A 79 -3.84 2.88 -1.82
C PHE A 79 -3.84 1.99 -0.56
N GLU A 80 -3.84 0.66 -0.72
CA GLU A 80 -3.78 -0.26 0.41
C GLU A 80 -2.42 -0.19 1.14
N LEU A 81 -1.31 -0.29 0.40
CA LEU A 81 0.03 -0.32 0.99
C LEU A 81 0.46 1.06 1.53
N GLY A 82 0.10 2.13 0.84
CA GLY A 82 0.32 3.50 1.29
C GLY A 82 -0.50 3.84 2.54
N LEU A 83 -1.71 3.31 2.68
CA LEU A 83 -2.48 3.48 3.90
C LEU A 83 -1.83 2.77 5.10
N MET A 84 -1.21 1.61 4.86
CA MET A 84 -0.35 0.97 5.88
C MET A 84 0.89 1.80 6.19
N ARG A 85 1.50 2.44 5.20
CA ARG A 85 2.66 3.33 5.40
C ARG A 85 2.30 4.53 6.28
N ILE A 86 1.16 5.19 6.03
CA ILE A 86 0.63 6.27 6.86
C ILE A 86 0.34 5.80 8.29
N ALA A 87 -0.24 4.61 8.44
CA ALA A 87 -0.57 4.07 9.75
C ALA A 87 0.65 3.93 10.68
N GLN A 88 1.84 3.69 10.12
CA GLN A 88 3.07 3.46 10.89
C GLN A 88 3.51 4.67 11.70
N GLU A 89 3.09 5.88 11.32
CA GLU A 89 3.38 7.12 12.04
C GLU A 89 2.73 7.16 13.44
N LYS A 90 1.62 6.43 13.62
CA LYS A 90 0.90 6.35 14.92
C LYS A 90 0.86 4.95 15.51
N PHE A 91 0.90 3.92 14.67
CA PHE A 91 0.71 2.53 15.07
C PHE A 91 1.95 1.72 14.66
N SER A 92 2.98 1.62 15.51
CA SER A 92 4.20 0.90 15.13
C SER A 92 3.92 -0.59 14.78
N PRO A 93 4.43 -1.13 13.65
CA PRO A 93 4.30 -2.56 13.30
C PRO A 93 4.90 -3.53 14.33
N SER A 94 5.78 -3.03 15.20
CA SER A 94 6.35 -3.81 16.31
C SER A 94 5.35 -4.03 17.45
N GLN A 95 4.37 -3.13 17.61
CA GLN A 95 3.40 -3.11 18.71
C GLN A 95 1.98 -3.45 18.27
N TYR A 96 1.65 -3.15 17.02
CA TYR A 96 0.32 -3.34 16.45
C TYR A 96 0.29 -4.48 15.43
N LEU A 97 -0.87 -5.10 15.32
CA LEU A 97 -1.20 -6.15 14.35
C LEU A 97 -2.23 -5.60 13.37
N PHE A 98 -2.21 -6.10 12.14
CA PHE A 98 -3.15 -5.69 11.11
C PHE A 98 -4.37 -6.61 11.03
N GLN A 99 -5.51 -5.99 10.77
CA GLN A 99 -6.76 -6.64 10.42
C GLN A 99 -7.45 -5.78 9.35
N GLN A 100 -8.06 -6.42 8.34
CA GLN A 100 -8.89 -5.70 7.36
C GLN A 100 -10.11 -5.07 8.03
N GLY A 101 -10.69 -4.03 7.44
CA GLY A 101 -11.81 -3.29 8.01
C GLY A 101 -13.02 -4.17 8.36
N GLN A 102 -13.52 -4.05 9.59
CA GLN A 102 -14.59 -4.88 10.15
C GLN A 102 -15.83 -4.06 10.55
N TYR A 103 -15.76 -2.73 10.53
CA TYR A 103 -16.82 -1.87 11.07
C TYR A 103 -17.62 -1.16 9.99
N LEU A 104 -16.99 -0.81 8.87
CA LEU A 104 -17.62 -0.22 7.70
C LEU A 104 -17.93 -1.32 6.68
N ASP A 105 -19.17 -1.80 6.71
CA ASP A 105 -19.61 -2.80 5.76
C ASP A 105 -19.77 -2.23 4.34
N ARG A 106 -19.88 -3.13 3.36
CA ARG A 106 -20.06 -2.76 1.96
C ARG A 106 -21.23 -1.78 1.74
N LYS A 107 -22.38 -1.99 2.38
CA LYS A 107 -23.58 -1.17 2.16
C LYS A 107 -23.38 0.23 2.71
N THR A 108 -22.74 0.36 3.88
CA THR A 108 -22.38 1.64 4.48
C THR A 108 -21.46 2.42 3.55
N ILE A 109 -20.38 1.79 3.05
CA ILE A 109 -19.44 2.46 2.15
C ILE A 109 -20.12 2.85 0.83
N GLU A 110 -20.89 1.96 0.20
CA GLU A 110 -21.65 2.29 -1.01
C GLU A 110 -22.66 3.44 -0.78
N SER A 111 -23.30 3.49 0.40
CA SER A 111 -24.19 4.60 0.76
C SER A 111 -23.44 5.93 0.82
N TRP A 112 -22.28 5.94 1.48
CA TRP A 112 -21.46 7.14 1.66
C TRP A 112 -20.84 7.62 0.35
N LEU A 113 -20.50 6.70 -0.56
CA LEU A 113 -19.92 7.06 -1.86
C LEU A 113 -20.92 7.67 -2.85
N LYS A 114 -22.22 7.54 -2.60
CA LYS A 114 -23.25 8.17 -3.45
C LYS A 114 -23.15 9.69 -3.43
N ARG A 115 -23.78 10.31 -4.42
CA ARG A 115 -24.07 11.74 -4.40
C ARG A 115 -25.06 12.05 -3.29
N LYS A 116 -24.88 13.19 -2.63
CA LYS A 116 -25.75 13.71 -1.59
C LYS A 116 -27.15 13.94 -2.15
N GLN A 117 -28.15 13.45 -1.42
CA GLN A 117 -29.57 13.68 -1.65
C GLN A 117 -30.17 14.30 -0.38
N GLU A 118 -31.39 14.85 -0.43
CA GLU A 118 -32.01 15.55 0.72
C GLU A 118 -32.01 14.71 2.00
N ASP A 119 -32.38 13.43 1.90
CA ASP A 119 -32.41 12.48 3.03
C ASP A 119 -31.28 11.42 2.96
N GLY A 120 -30.28 11.65 2.11
CA GLY A 120 -29.22 10.68 1.80
C GLY A 120 -27.92 10.91 2.56
N GLU A 121 -27.18 9.83 2.82
CA GLU A 121 -25.86 9.88 3.47
C GLU A 121 -24.69 10.12 2.50
N GLY A 122 -24.96 10.34 1.20
CA GLY A 122 -23.93 10.52 0.18
C GLY A 122 -22.96 11.68 0.49
N LEU A 123 -21.66 11.41 0.35
CA LEU A 123 -20.57 12.37 0.61
C LEU A 123 -20.16 13.13 -0.66
N ASN A 124 -20.45 12.58 -1.84
CA ASN A 124 -20.22 13.28 -3.10
C ASN A 124 -21.26 14.39 -3.32
N PRO A 125 -20.97 15.47 -4.07
CA PRO A 125 -21.93 16.55 -4.28
C PRO A 125 -23.16 16.07 -5.06
N SER A 126 -24.31 16.66 -4.75
CA SER A 126 -25.51 16.50 -5.59
C SER A 126 -25.22 16.99 -7.00
N LEU A 127 -25.77 16.30 -8.00
CA LEU A 127 -25.52 16.61 -9.41
C LEU A 127 -26.20 17.92 -9.87
N GLY A 128 -27.21 18.38 -9.12
CA GLY A 128 -28.05 19.51 -9.51
C GLY A 128 -29.07 19.16 -10.60
N ASN A 129 -30.13 19.99 -10.71
CA ASN A 129 -31.27 19.72 -11.59
C ASN A 129 -31.24 20.54 -12.89
N GLU A 130 -30.35 21.54 -12.99
CA GLU A 130 -30.30 22.49 -14.11
C GLU A 130 -29.09 22.25 -15.02
N GLY A 131 -29.27 22.45 -16.33
CA GLY A 131 -28.23 22.30 -17.35
C GLY A 131 -28.08 20.90 -17.94
N THR A 132 -27.15 20.78 -18.89
CA THR A 132 -26.73 19.50 -19.49
C THR A 132 -25.93 18.64 -18.50
N ASN A 133 -25.81 17.35 -18.77
CA ASN A 133 -24.97 16.43 -17.99
C ASN A 133 -23.52 16.89 -17.96
N GLU A 134 -23.03 17.49 -19.04
CA GLU A 134 -21.70 18.08 -19.10
C GLU A 134 -21.55 19.25 -18.12
N GLU A 135 -22.48 20.21 -18.14
CA GLU A 135 -22.45 21.35 -17.21
C GLU A 135 -22.58 20.91 -15.74
N LYS A 136 -23.47 19.94 -15.47
CA LYS A 136 -23.70 19.40 -14.13
C LYS A 136 -22.46 18.69 -13.60
N ASN A 137 -21.86 17.78 -14.36
CA ASN A 137 -20.68 17.02 -13.92
C ASN A 137 -19.42 17.89 -13.82
N LYS A 138 -19.30 18.95 -14.63
CA LYS A 138 -18.23 19.94 -14.48
C LYS A 138 -18.34 20.75 -13.19
N LYS A 139 -19.57 21.13 -12.80
CA LYS A 139 -19.83 21.87 -11.55
C LYS A 139 -19.77 20.98 -10.31
N HIS A 140 -20.21 19.73 -10.45
CA HIS A 140 -20.39 18.79 -9.34
C HIS A 140 -19.79 17.42 -9.70
N PRO A 141 -18.46 17.31 -9.83
CA PRO A 141 -17.82 16.03 -10.13
C PRO A 141 -17.93 15.07 -8.94
N LEU A 142 -17.71 13.77 -9.16
CA LEU A 142 -17.51 12.83 -8.05
C LEU A 142 -16.08 12.99 -7.54
N TYR A 143 -15.93 13.48 -6.31
CA TYR A 143 -14.63 13.68 -5.69
C TYR A 143 -14.08 12.41 -5.06
N ILE A 144 -14.92 11.60 -4.42
CA ILE A 144 -14.51 10.40 -3.67
C ILE A 144 -14.95 9.18 -4.46
N SER A 145 -14.01 8.31 -4.81
CA SER A 145 -14.30 7.04 -5.48
C SER A 145 -14.47 5.90 -4.48
N HIS A 146 -13.65 5.86 -3.44
CA HIS A 146 -13.61 4.74 -2.51
C HIS A 146 -13.21 5.17 -1.09
N ILE A 147 -13.65 4.39 -0.11
CA ILE A 147 -13.27 4.52 1.30
C ILE A 147 -12.76 3.15 1.74
N LEU A 148 -11.59 3.12 2.38
CA LEU A 148 -10.97 1.89 2.87
C LEU A 148 -10.74 1.98 4.38
N GLU A 149 -11.05 0.91 5.11
CA GLU A 149 -10.81 0.79 6.55
C GLU A 149 -9.74 -0.26 6.83
N HIS A 150 -8.73 0.13 7.61
CA HIS A 150 -7.73 -0.74 8.22
C HIS A 150 -7.86 -0.69 9.75
N ASN A 151 -7.82 -1.87 10.39
CA ASN A 151 -7.87 -2.00 11.84
C ASN A 151 -6.52 -2.42 12.39
N TYR A 152 -6.08 -1.71 13.43
CA TYR A 152 -4.81 -1.97 14.10
C TYR A 152 -5.07 -2.45 15.53
N LEU A 153 -4.76 -3.73 15.77
CA LEU A 153 -4.97 -4.39 17.05
C LEU A 153 -3.72 -4.28 17.90
N VAL A 154 -3.87 -4.09 19.20
CA VAL A 154 -2.78 -4.07 20.17
C VAL A 154 -2.93 -5.21 21.16
N LYS A 155 -1.82 -5.84 21.53
CA LYS A 155 -1.80 -6.85 22.59
C LYS A 155 -2.03 -6.18 23.95
N THR A 156 -2.95 -6.72 24.74
CA THR A 156 -3.16 -6.33 26.13
C THR A 156 -2.65 -7.41 27.09
N GLY A 157 -2.57 -7.08 28.37
CA GLY A 157 -2.24 -8.07 29.40
C GLY A 157 -3.21 -9.27 29.34
N ASN A 158 -2.68 -10.47 29.62
CA ASN A 158 -3.39 -11.77 29.58
C ASN A 158 -3.60 -12.38 28.18
N ASP A 159 -2.63 -12.22 27.28
CA ASP A 159 -2.66 -12.81 25.94
C ASP A 159 -3.94 -12.47 25.15
N LYS A 160 -4.42 -11.24 25.31
CA LYS A 160 -5.57 -10.73 24.57
C LYS A 160 -5.13 -9.71 23.54
N VAL A 161 -5.94 -9.52 22.51
CA VAL A 161 -5.81 -8.41 21.56
C VAL A 161 -7.09 -7.61 21.53
N GLN A 162 -6.96 -6.29 21.39
CA GLN A 162 -8.10 -5.38 21.27
C GLN A 162 -7.82 -4.34 20.17
N LEU A 163 -8.87 -3.71 19.67
CA LEU A 163 -8.73 -2.61 18.73
C LEU A 163 -7.98 -1.44 19.38
N GLY A 164 -6.83 -1.09 18.81
CA GLY A 164 -5.96 -0.02 19.27
C GLY A 164 -5.98 1.22 18.38
N GLY A 165 -6.48 1.11 17.15
CA GLY A 165 -6.58 2.21 16.19
C GLY A 165 -7.34 1.81 14.93
N VAL A 166 -7.98 2.78 14.29
CA VAL A 166 -8.58 2.64 12.96
C VAL A 166 -7.89 3.61 12.00
N VAL A 167 -7.66 3.17 10.77
CA VAL A 167 -7.16 4.03 9.70
C VAL A 167 -8.13 4.00 8.53
N ILE A 168 -8.52 5.18 8.07
CA ILE A 168 -9.47 5.35 6.98
C ILE A 168 -8.76 6.01 5.79
N GLY A 169 -8.74 5.35 4.64
CA GLY A 169 -8.29 5.95 3.39
C GLY A 169 -9.48 6.51 2.62
N LEU A 170 -9.34 7.69 2.03
CA LEU A 170 -10.26 8.24 1.02
C LEU A 170 -9.53 8.30 -0.32
N ALA A 171 -9.98 7.48 -1.28
CA ALA A 171 -9.51 7.56 -2.65
C ALA A 171 -10.27 8.67 -3.38
N MET A 172 -9.53 9.69 -3.82
CA MET A 172 -10.03 10.88 -4.48
C MET A 172 -9.82 10.76 -5.99
N ASN A 173 -10.79 11.21 -6.78
CA ASN A 173 -10.66 11.28 -8.24
C ASN A 173 -9.86 12.53 -8.64
N SER A 174 -8.75 12.35 -9.35
CA SER A 174 -8.10 13.42 -10.11
C SER A 174 -8.83 13.69 -11.44
N VAL A 175 -9.52 12.68 -11.97
CA VAL A 175 -10.36 12.75 -13.16
C VAL A 175 -11.70 12.09 -12.87
N HIS A 176 -12.78 12.83 -13.07
CA HIS A 176 -14.14 12.31 -12.99
C HIS A 176 -14.65 11.97 -14.40
N TYR A 177 -14.95 10.69 -14.61
CA TYR A 177 -15.46 10.17 -15.88
C TYR A 177 -17.00 10.09 -15.84
N TYR A 178 -17.66 10.53 -16.91
CA TYR A 178 -19.12 10.53 -17.03
C TYR A 178 -19.55 10.43 -18.49
N GLU A 179 -20.84 10.27 -18.75
CA GLU A 179 -21.41 10.23 -20.10
C GLU A 179 -22.35 11.43 -20.34
N THR A 180 -22.42 11.91 -21.58
CA THR A 180 -23.46 12.85 -22.01
C THR A 180 -24.82 12.17 -22.06
N GLU A 181 -25.87 12.95 -22.30
CA GLU A 181 -27.24 12.45 -22.49
C GLU A 181 -27.34 11.40 -23.61
N GLU A 182 -26.48 11.49 -24.63
CA GLU A 182 -26.40 10.56 -25.75
C GLU A 182 -25.47 9.36 -25.49
N GLY A 183 -24.89 9.24 -24.29
CA GLY A 183 -24.00 8.13 -23.92
C GLY A 183 -22.55 8.32 -24.37
N TYR A 184 -22.13 9.52 -24.80
CA TYR A 184 -20.73 9.74 -25.17
C TYR A 184 -19.86 9.93 -23.93
N PRO A 185 -18.70 9.25 -23.82
CA PRO A 185 -17.81 9.40 -22.69
C PRO A 185 -17.18 10.80 -22.66
N ARG A 186 -17.07 11.36 -21.45
CA ARG A 186 -16.44 12.64 -21.14
C ARG A 186 -15.65 12.51 -19.84
N GLU A 187 -14.75 13.44 -19.65
CA GLU A 187 -13.95 13.55 -18.44
C GLU A 187 -13.87 15.01 -17.97
N VAL A 188 -13.76 15.20 -16.67
CA VAL A 188 -13.42 16.48 -16.06
C VAL A 188 -12.26 16.28 -15.11
N LYS A 189 -11.20 17.08 -15.30
CA LYS A 189 -10.06 17.13 -14.37
C LYS A 189 -10.48 17.88 -13.10
N ILE A 190 -10.12 17.33 -11.95
CA ILE A 190 -10.36 17.93 -10.65
C ILE A 190 -9.04 18.51 -10.16
N SER A 191 -9.06 19.76 -9.71
CA SER A 191 -7.85 20.40 -9.19
C SER A 191 -7.43 19.78 -7.85
N LYS A 192 -6.12 19.77 -7.55
CA LYS A 192 -5.61 19.30 -6.24
C LYS A 192 -6.26 20.06 -5.07
N SER A 193 -6.48 21.38 -5.23
CA SER A 193 -7.13 22.20 -4.22
C SER A 193 -8.59 21.80 -3.97
N ASP A 194 -9.35 21.45 -5.02
CA ASP A 194 -10.74 21.03 -4.86
C ASP A 194 -10.83 19.62 -4.26
N MET A 195 -9.94 18.70 -4.69
CA MET A 195 -9.80 17.37 -4.08
C MET A 195 -9.49 17.47 -2.59
N GLU A 196 -8.51 18.28 -2.22
CA GLU A 196 -8.13 18.47 -0.81
C GLU A 196 -9.30 19.03 0.01
N LYS A 197 -9.95 20.08 -0.49
CA LYS A 197 -11.08 20.71 0.20
C LYS A 197 -12.24 19.73 0.43
N GLU A 198 -12.69 19.03 -0.61
CA GLU A 198 -13.83 18.11 -0.49
C GLU A 198 -13.44 16.82 0.26
N GLY A 199 -12.21 16.35 0.12
CA GLY A 199 -11.67 15.21 0.88
C GLY A 199 -11.62 15.50 2.38
N LYS A 200 -11.11 16.66 2.79
CA LYS A 200 -11.08 17.08 4.20
C LYS A 200 -12.48 17.23 4.78
N LYS A 201 -13.40 17.84 4.02
CA LYS A 201 -14.81 17.97 4.41
C LYS A 201 -15.51 16.62 4.58
N ALA A 202 -15.26 15.68 3.68
CA ALA A 202 -15.81 14.33 3.79
C ALA A 202 -15.20 13.54 4.96
N ALA A 203 -13.90 13.73 5.21
CA ALA A 203 -13.23 13.13 6.36
C ALA A 203 -13.87 13.54 7.70
N GLU A 204 -14.18 14.83 7.90
CA GLU A 204 -14.88 15.30 9.11
C GLU A 204 -16.24 14.62 9.29
N GLU A 205 -17.01 14.49 8.21
CA GLU A 205 -18.31 13.80 8.25
C GLU A 205 -18.16 12.30 8.53
N ILE A 206 -17.16 11.65 7.94
CA ILE A 206 -16.83 10.25 8.21
C ILE A 206 -16.47 10.04 9.68
N VAL A 207 -15.64 10.91 10.28
CA VAL A 207 -15.30 10.85 11.72
C VAL A 207 -16.56 10.94 12.57
N SER A 208 -17.42 11.91 12.28
CA SER A 208 -18.70 12.10 12.97
C SER A 208 -19.59 10.86 12.91
N ARG A 209 -19.60 10.15 11.78
CA ARG A 209 -20.35 8.89 11.62
C ARG A 209 -19.68 7.73 12.36
N ILE A 210 -18.37 7.57 12.22
CA ILE A 210 -17.58 6.53 12.89
C ILE A 210 -17.74 6.61 14.41
N ARG A 211 -17.79 7.82 14.98
CA ARG A 211 -18.01 8.02 16.43
C ARG A 211 -19.37 7.56 16.93
N LYS A 212 -20.33 7.29 16.05
CA LYS A 212 -21.64 6.72 16.39
C LYS A 212 -21.65 5.19 16.34
N ILE A 213 -20.61 4.57 15.79
CA ILE A 213 -20.49 3.11 15.67
C ILE A 213 -19.99 2.54 16.99
N ASP A 214 -20.68 1.51 17.50
CA ASP A 214 -20.25 0.78 18.69
C ASP A 214 -18.89 0.12 18.45
N GLY A 215 -18.04 0.14 19.49
CA GLY A 215 -16.64 -0.28 19.38
C GLY A 215 -15.67 0.78 18.82
N LEU A 216 -16.14 1.84 18.15
CA LEU A 216 -15.27 2.88 17.56
C LEU A 216 -15.30 4.25 18.27
N LYS A 217 -16.19 4.43 19.24
CA LYS A 217 -16.39 5.72 19.96
C LYS A 217 -15.10 6.30 20.54
N GLU A 218 -14.26 5.44 21.11
CA GLU A 218 -13.07 5.82 21.88
C GLU A 218 -11.76 5.38 21.21
N VAL A 219 -11.74 5.13 19.90
CA VAL A 219 -10.55 4.60 19.22
C VAL A 219 -9.83 5.74 18.49
N PRO A 220 -8.49 5.90 18.56
CA PRO A 220 -7.81 6.89 17.73
C PRO A 220 -8.00 6.57 16.24
N ILE A 221 -8.23 7.58 15.42
CA ILE A 221 -8.44 7.44 13.97
C ILE A 221 -7.34 8.19 13.23
N VAL A 222 -6.78 7.58 12.19
CA VAL A 222 -5.96 8.26 11.18
C VAL A 222 -6.72 8.27 9.87
N ILE A 223 -6.66 9.38 9.13
CA ILE A 223 -7.31 9.53 7.84
C ILE A 223 -6.27 9.90 6.80
N GLY A 224 -6.20 9.16 5.70
CA GLY A 224 -5.34 9.49 4.57
C GLY A 224 -6.16 9.89 3.34
N LEU A 225 -5.78 10.98 2.67
CA LEU A 225 -6.35 11.36 1.37
C LEU A 225 -5.40 10.92 0.26
N PHE A 226 -5.92 10.12 -0.66
CA PHE A 226 -5.19 9.52 -1.77
C PHE A 226 -5.66 10.11 -3.10
N GLU A 227 -4.76 10.67 -3.90
CA GLU A 227 -5.05 11.12 -5.26
C GLU A 227 -4.85 9.94 -6.21
N GLN A 228 -5.94 9.41 -6.78
CA GLN A 228 -5.84 8.37 -7.82
C GLN A 228 -5.33 8.95 -9.13
N GLN A 229 -4.68 8.12 -9.93
CA GLN A 229 -4.33 8.47 -11.30
C GLN A 229 -5.50 8.27 -12.28
N PRO A 230 -5.44 8.90 -13.47
CA PRO A 230 -6.33 8.59 -14.59
C PRO A 230 -6.27 7.09 -14.96
N LYS A 231 -7.35 6.57 -15.55
CA LYS A 231 -7.45 5.16 -15.97
C LYS A 231 -6.36 4.71 -16.97
N SER A 232 -5.77 5.66 -17.69
CA SER A 232 -4.68 5.43 -18.66
C SER A 232 -3.28 5.47 -18.04
N SER A 233 -3.16 5.74 -16.73
CA SER A 233 -1.87 5.85 -16.08
C SER A 233 -1.17 4.49 -15.95
N ILE A 234 0.16 4.54 -16.07
CA ILE A 234 1.07 3.41 -15.87
C ILE A 234 1.88 3.54 -14.59
N VAL A 235 1.56 4.54 -13.77
CA VAL A 235 2.02 4.72 -12.38
C VAL A 235 0.81 4.85 -11.45
N PRO A 236 0.95 4.47 -10.18
CA PRO A 236 -0.12 4.67 -9.21
C PRO A 236 -0.28 6.14 -8.83
N GLY A 237 -1.39 6.42 -8.16
CA GLY A 237 -1.63 7.59 -7.35
C GLY A 237 -0.75 7.64 -6.10
N HIS A 238 -1.00 8.62 -5.25
CA HIS A 238 -0.22 8.83 -4.04
C HIS A 238 -1.06 9.48 -2.95
N PHE A 239 -0.63 9.35 -1.70
CA PHE A 239 -1.22 10.11 -0.61
C PHE A 239 -0.69 11.54 -0.61
N PHE A 240 -1.57 12.51 -0.37
CA PHE A 240 -1.20 13.93 -0.37
C PHE A 240 -1.52 14.64 0.95
N ALA A 241 -2.32 14.02 1.82
CA ALA A 241 -2.60 14.56 3.15
C ALA A 241 -2.99 13.46 4.15
N ALA A 242 -2.64 13.66 5.43
CA ALA A 242 -3.11 12.84 6.54
C ALA A 242 -3.70 13.70 7.67
N GLY A 243 -4.75 13.22 8.31
CA GLY A 243 -5.39 13.84 9.47
C GLY A 243 -5.45 12.88 10.64
N TYR A 244 -5.32 13.40 11.86
CA TYR A 244 -5.31 12.59 13.08
C TYR A 244 -6.43 13.00 14.03
N VAL A 245 -7.14 11.99 14.55
CA VAL A 245 -8.21 12.15 15.54
C VAL A 245 -7.85 11.37 16.79
N ASP A 246 -7.68 12.07 17.90
CA ASP A 246 -7.39 11.43 19.17
C ASP A 246 -8.55 10.59 19.70
N LYS A 247 -8.21 9.79 20.70
CA LYS A 247 -9.14 9.00 21.48
C LYS A 247 -10.34 9.83 21.95
N GLY A 248 -11.56 9.43 21.58
CA GLY A 248 -12.81 10.08 21.98
C GLY A 248 -13.07 11.46 21.34
N SER A 249 -12.12 12.01 20.57
CA SER A 249 -12.30 13.26 19.85
C SER A 249 -13.19 13.06 18.62
N ASN A 250 -14.02 14.04 18.30
CA ASN A 250 -14.80 14.09 17.06
C ASN A 250 -14.26 15.12 16.05
N THR A 251 -13.01 15.54 16.22
CA THR A 251 -12.38 16.61 15.44
C THR A 251 -11.02 16.16 14.98
N ILE A 252 -10.73 16.39 13.69
CA ILE A 252 -9.39 16.24 13.12
C ILE A 252 -8.57 17.46 13.55
N ARG A 253 -7.50 17.25 14.33
CA ARG A 253 -6.73 18.37 14.91
C ARG A 253 -6.05 19.22 13.83
N ASP A 254 -5.12 18.59 13.11
CA ASP A 254 -4.33 19.20 12.07
C ASP A 254 -4.18 18.21 10.90
N TRP A 255 -4.04 18.78 9.71
CA TRP A 255 -3.74 18.03 8.50
C TRP A 255 -2.25 18.18 8.17
N GLU A 256 -1.56 17.05 8.13
CA GLU A 256 -0.20 16.94 7.64
C GLU A 256 -0.23 16.79 6.11
N LYS A 257 0.61 17.57 5.42
CA LYS A 257 0.80 17.42 3.98
C LYS A 257 1.77 16.27 3.73
N ILE A 258 1.41 15.37 2.82
CA ILE A 258 2.26 14.29 2.36
C ILE A 258 2.78 14.68 0.98
N ASN A 259 4.11 14.67 0.79
CA ASN A 259 4.73 14.90 -0.50
C ASN A 259 5.22 13.56 -1.06
N GLU A 260 4.33 12.81 -1.70
CA GLU A 260 4.64 11.54 -2.37
C GLU A 260 4.34 11.68 -3.85
N GLU A 261 5.21 11.18 -4.73
CA GLU A 261 4.99 11.23 -6.18
C GLU A 261 5.56 9.98 -6.87
N TYR A 262 4.98 9.62 -8.02
CA TYR A 262 5.45 8.52 -8.85
C TYR A 262 5.78 9.02 -10.26
N TYR A 263 6.94 8.62 -10.76
CA TYR A 263 7.42 8.96 -12.10
C TYR A 263 7.74 7.71 -12.90
N VAL A 264 7.43 7.75 -14.21
CA VAL A 264 7.87 6.74 -15.17
C VAL A 264 9.24 7.13 -15.70
N PHE A 265 10.17 6.19 -15.72
CA PHE A 265 11.46 6.34 -16.40
C PHE A 265 11.51 5.45 -17.64
N PRO A 266 11.94 5.97 -18.81
CA PRO A 266 12.10 7.37 -19.11
C PRO A 266 10.75 8.08 -19.37
N SER A 267 10.67 9.38 -19.09
CA SER A 267 9.53 10.23 -19.49
C SER A 267 9.92 11.71 -19.49
N ASP A 268 9.19 12.53 -20.25
CA ASP A 268 9.35 14.00 -20.26
C ASP A 268 9.12 14.61 -18.87
N GLU A 269 8.20 14.03 -18.09
CA GLU A 269 7.89 14.49 -16.75
C GLU A 269 9.03 14.21 -15.78
N ALA A 270 9.67 13.04 -15.89
CA ALA A 270 10.89 12.73 -15.18
C ALA A 270 12.07 13.61 -15.61
N GLU A 271 12.20 13.93 -16.90
CA GLU A 271 13.26 14.81 -17.40
C GLU A 271 13.15 16.21 -16.81
N LYS A 272 11.92 16.71 -16.69
CA LYS A 272 11.63 18.02 -16.13
C LYS A 272 11.87 18.10 -14.62
N ASN A 273 11.44 17.09 -13.86
CA ASN A 273 11.40 17.16 -12.40
C ASN A 273 12.58 16.45 -11.71
N HIS A 274 13.12 15.39 -12.31
CA HIS A 274 14.14 14.50 -11.71
C HIS A 274 15.24 14.09 -12.71
N ARG A 275 15.81 15.08 -13.41
CA ARG A 275 16.78 14.87 -14.50
C ARG A 275 17.97 14.00 -14.12
N ASP A 276 18.57 14.23 -12.96
CA ASP A 276 19.80 13.52 -12.55
C ASP A 276 19.55 12.02 -12.34
N ASP A 277 18.41 11.67 -11.75
CA ASP A 277 18.02 10.27 -11.57
C ASP A 277 17.59 9.62 -12.88
N LEU A 278 16.93 10.38 -13.77
CA LEU A 278 16.63 9.93 -15.13
C LEU A 278 17.91 9.61 -15.91
N VAL A 279 18.95 10.45 -15.85
CA VAL A 279 20.22 10.21 -16.56
C VAL A 279 20.89 8.92 -16.09
N LYS A 280 20.91 8.65 -14.77
CA LYS A 280 21.43 7.37 -14.25
C LYS A 280 20.66 6.17 -14.80
N PHE A 281 19.33 6.27 -14.83
CA PHE A 281 18.48 5.22 -15.39
C PHE A 281 18.72 5.04 -16.90
N LEU A 282 18.87 6.12 -17.66
CA LEU A 282 19.16 6.07 -19.09
C LEU A 282 20.51 5.42 -19.39
N ASN A 283 21.53 5.69 -18.56
CA ASN A 283 22.82 5.01 -18.68
C ASN A 283 22.67 3.51 -18.46
N LEU A 284 22.01 3.09 -17.35
CA LEU A 284 21.72 1.68 -17.09
C LEU A 284 20.96 1.03 -18.27
N LYS A 285 19.92 1.69 -18.76
CA LYS A 285 19.16 1.22 -19.93
C LYS A 285 20.06 1.02 -21.15
N SER A 286 20.90 2.01 -21.46
CA SER A 286 21.85 1.94 -22.58
C SER A 286 22.83 0.78 -22.46
N ASP A 287 23.38 0.53 -21.26
CA ASP A 287 24.33 -0.58 -21.05
C ASP A 287 23.67 -1.95 -21.22
N ILE A 288 22.40 -2.07 -20.81
CA ILE A 288 21.62 -3.27 -21.08
C ILE A 288 21.43 -3.40 -22.61
N GLU A 289 21.16 -2.31 -23.33
CA GLU A 289 20.84 -2.31 -24.79
C GLU A 289 22.04 -2.71 -25.64
N GLU A 290 23.24 -2.32 -25.19
CA GLU A 290 24.49 -2.65 -25.88
C GLU A 290 24.77 -4.16 -25.89
N PHE A 291 24.51 -4.87 -24.78
CA PHE A 291 24.78 -6.31 -24.69
C PHE A 291 23.66 -7.16 -25.31
N PHE A 292 22.42 -6.67 -25.32
CA PHE A 292 21.25 -7.38 -25.85
C PHE A 292 20.52 -6.55 -26.92
N PRO A 293 21.13 -6.32 -28.11
CA PRO A 293 20.55 -5.48 -29.15
C PRO A 293 19.19 -6.01 -29.64
N ASN A 294 18.28 -5.08 -29.97
CA ASN A 294 16.86 -5.28 -30.34
C ASN A 294 15.82 -5.29 -29.20
N TYR A 295 16.15 -4.76 -28.02
CA TYR A 295 15.17 -4.61 -26.93
C TYR A 295 14.83 -3.13 -26.66
N THR A 296 13.58 -2.86 -26.29
CA THR A 296 13.12 -1.52 -25.88
C THR A 296 12.34 -1.49 -24.55
N GLY A 297 12.06 -2.66 -23.95
CA GLY A 297 11.16 -2.84 -22.81
C GLY A 297 11.75 -2.66 -21.40
N VAL A 298 12.74 -1.78 -21.19
CA VAL A 298 13.20 -1.40 -19.83
C VAL A 298 12.47 -0.13 -19.40
N ILE A 299 11.58 -0.28 -18.42
CA ILE A 299 10.74 0.79 -17.87
C ILE A 299 10.96 0.85 -16.37
N GLY A 300 11.18 2.06 -15.84
CA GLY A 300 11.30 2.33 -14.42
C GLY A 300 10.04 2.97 -13.86
N ARG A 301 9.69 2.62 -12.63
CA ARG A 301 8.70 3.29 -11.78
C ARG A 301 9.41 3.78 -10.54
N ALA A 302 9.59 5.09 -10.46
CA ALA A 302 10.34 5.77 -9.42
C ALA A 302 9.36 6.38 -8.41
N PHE A 303 9.47 5.98 -7.14
CA PHE A 303 8.69 6.52 -6.04
C PHE A 303 9.51 7.57 -5.29
N TYR A 304 8.96 8.77 -5.17
CA TYR A 304 9.55 9.87 -4.43
C TYR A 304 8.73 10.17 -3.19
N ARG A 305 9.44 10.51 -2.11
CA ARG A 305 8.86 11.13 -0.92
C ARG A 305 9.76 12.28 -0.51
N ASP A 306 9.14 13.44 -0.25
CA ASP A 306 9.85 14.67 0.11
C ASP A 306 10.96 15.02 -0.90
N ASP A 307 10.62 14.90 -2.18
CA ASP A 307 11.50 15.13 -3.36
C ASP A 307 12.75 14.23 -3.42
N GLN A 308 12.81 13.19 -2.59
CA GLN A 308 13.89 12.20 -2.59
C GLN A 308 13.41 10.87 -3.16
N LEU A 309 14.20 10.29 -4.06
CA LEU A 309 13.95 8.96 -4.62
C LEU A 309 14.02 7.90 -3.51
N GLN A 310 12.88 7.31 -3.17
CA GLN A 310 12.75 6.32 -2.10
C GLN A 310 12.82 4.89 -2.61
N GLN A 311 12.33 4.63 -3.83
CA GLN A 311 12.34 3.29 -4.40
C GLN A 311 12.33 3.38 -5.92
N LEU A 312 13.07 2.46 -6.57
CA LEU A 312 13.01 2.29 -8.00
C LEU A 312 12.62 0.84 -8.34
N THR A 313 11.51 0.69 -9.05
CA THR A 313 11.11 -0.59 -9.64
C THR A 313 11.43 -0.57 -11.12
N ILE A 314 12.15 -1.56 -11.63
CA ILE A 314 12.51 -1.69 -13.04
C ILE A 314 11.84 -2.94 -13.59
N ASP A 315 11.04 -2.77 -14.63
CA ASP A 315 10.43 -3.86 -15.37
C ASP A 315 11.19 -4.06 -16.68
N ILE A 316 11.64 -5.28 -16.92
CA ILE A 316 12.32 -5.70 -18.13
C ILE A 316 11.50 -6.82 -18.77
N VAL A 317 10.89 -6.51 -19.92
CA VAL A 317 10.12 -7.49 -20.69
C VAL A 317 10.89 -7.87 -21.94
N MET A 318 11.30 -9.14 -22.04
CA MET A 318 12.05 -9.64 -23.19
C MET A 318 11.76 -11.11 -23.50
N GLN A 319 12.04 -11.51 -24.74
CA GLN A 319 11.95 -12.92 -25.13
C GLN A 319 13.29 -13.62 -24.89
N PHE A 320 13.23 -14.78 -24.25
CA PHE A 320 14.37 -15.66 -24.05
C PHE A 320 14.16 -16.97 -24.81
N TYR A 321 15.23 -17.49 -25.42
CA TYR A 321 15.19 -18.76 -26.15
C TYR A 321 15.62 -19.95 -25.29
N GLY A 322 16.19 -19.70 -24.10
CA GLY A 322 16.54 -20.74 -23.14
C GLY A 322 16.88 -20.21 -21.75
N LYS A 323 16.85 -21.09 -20.75
CA LYS A 323 17.14 -20.70 -19.35
C LYS A 323 18.59 -20.25 -19.11
N ALA A 324 19.55 -20.76 -19.88
CA ALA A 324 20.93 -20.28 -19.80
C ALA A 324 21.05 -18.79 -20.18
N GLU A 325 20.23 -18.33 -21.14
CA GLU A 325 20.16 -16.93 -21.54
C GLU A 325 19.58 -16.05 -20.42
N VAL A 326 18.50 -16.50 -19.78
CA VAL A 326 17.92 -15.85 -18.59
C VAL A 326 18.96 -15.69 -17.49
N ILE A 327 19.74 -16.74 -17.20
CA ILE A 327 20.78 -16.71 -16.17
C ILE A 327 21.86 -15.68 -16.52
N GLY A 328 22.41 -15.74 -17.74
CA GLY A 328 23.44 -14.81 -18.18
C GLY A 328 22.96 -13.35 -18.19
N PHE A 329 21.76 -13.11 -18.69
CA PHE A 329 21.12 -11.79 -18.67
C PHE A 329 20.95 -11.27 -17.25
N THR A 330 20.42 -12.09 -16.34
CA THR A 330 20.19 -11.71 -14.94
C THR A 330 21.52 -11.40 -14.24
N GLN A 331 22.57 -12.18 -14.47
CA GLN A 331 23.91 -11.92 -13.94
C GLN A 331 24.47 -10.58 -14.43
N TYR A 332 24.33 -10.29 -15.72
CA TYR A 332 24.78 -9.04 -16.32
C TYR A 332 24.06 -7.82 -15.72
N VAL A 333 22.73 -7.85 -15.68
CA VAL A 333 21.92 -6.78 -15.07
C VAL A 333 22.27 -6.61 -13.60
N THR A 334 22.48 -7.69 -12.85
CA THR A 334 22.90 -7.62 -11.45
C THR A 334 24.23 -6.88 -11.30
N GLY A 335 25.22 -7.18 -12.16
CA GLY A 335 26.50 -6.47 -12.18
C GLY A 335 26.35 -4.97 -12.43
N LEU A 336 25.54 -4.60 -13.43
CA LEU A 336 25.27 -3.18 -13.74
C LEU A 336 24.58 -2.45 -12.58
N LEU A 337 23.63 -3.10 -11.90
CA LEU A 337 22.98 -2.52 -10.72
C LEU A 337 23.96 -2.28 -9.57
N MET A 338 24.91 -3.19 -9.36
CA MET A 338 25.94 -3.04 -8.33
C MET A 338 26.95 -1.93 -8.67
N GLU A 339 27.26 -1.73 -9.95
CA GLU A 339 28.25 -0.74 -10.39
C GLU A 339 27.66 0.67 -10.49
N LYS A 340 26.43 0.81 -11.01
CA LYS A 340 25.91 2.10 -11.50
C LYS A 340 24.79 2.69 -10.66
N MET A 341 24.12 1.87 -9.83
CA MET A 341 22.94 2.31 -9.08
C MET A 341 23.27 2.61 -7.61
N PRO A 342 22.58 3.59 -6.99
CA PRO A 342 22.85 3.97 -5.61
C PRO A 342 22.57 2.85 -4.59
N ASP A 343 23.30 2.88 -3.47
CA ASP A 343 23.18 1.92 -2.36
C ASP A 343 22.17 2.30 -1.28
N TYR A 344 21.70 3.55 -1.26
CA TYR A 344 20.86 4.07 -0.18
C TYR A 344 19.38 3.70 -0.29
N MET A 345 18.89 3.21 -1.43
CA MET A 345 17.47 2.90 -1.64
C MET A 345 17.22 1.48 -2.16
N PRO A 346 16.01 0.93 -2.00
CA PRO A 346 15.63 -0.34 -2.61
C PRO A 346 15.47 -0.22 -4.14
N ILE A 347 16.12 -1.13 -4.88
CA ILE A 347 15.79 -1.42 -6.28
C ILE A 347 15.22 -2.83 -6.40
N SER A 348 14.10 -2.94 -7.10
CA SER A 348 13.56 -4.23 -7.56
C SER A 348 13.58 -4.28 -9.07
N VAL A 349 14.19 -5.31 -9.65
CA VAL A 349 14.16 -5.56 -11.10
C VAL A 349 13.39 -6.82 -11.37
N TYR A 350 12.29 -6.68 -12.11
CA TYR A 350 11.43 -7.78 -12.54
C TYR A 350 11.73 -8.08 -14.01
N ILE A 351 12.26 -9.28 -14.27
CA ILE A 351 12.58 -9.73 -15.61
C ILE A 351 11.55 -10.78 -16.01
N SER A 352 10.85 -10.53 -17.10
CA SER A 352 9.74 -11.37 -17.57
C SER A 352 9.77 -11.56 -19.08
N SER A 353 9.11 -12.63 -19.53
CA SER A 353 8.83 -12.91 -20.93
C SER A 353 7.32 -12.97 -21.17
N VAL A 354 6.92 -13.16 -22.43
CA VAL A 354 5.51 -13.39 -22.78
C VAL A 354 4.92 -14.65 -22.10
N ARG A 355 5.76 -15.53 -21.55
CA ARG A 355 5.34 -16.74 -20.83
C ARG A 355 5.20 -16.53 -19.33
N GLY A 356 5.65 -15.40 -18.79
CA GLY A 356 5.59 -15.10 -17.36
C GLY A 356 6.93 -14.62 -16.78
N PRO A 357 7.07 -14.64 -15.45
CA PRO A 357 8.28 -14.19 -14.77
C PRO A 357 9.46 -15.13 -15.04
N GLU A 358 10.64 -14.56 -15.31
CA GLU A 358 11.86 -15.29 -15.63
C GLU A 358 12.89 -15.18 -14.51
N SER A 359 13.06 -13.98 -13.95
CA SER A 359 13.89 -13.73 -12.77
C SER A 359 13.49 -12.46 -12.02
N ILE A 360 13.99 -12.35 -10.79
CA ILE A 360 13.87 -11.15 -9.95
C ILE A 360 15.21 -10.83 -9.31
N ILE A 361 15.56 -9.54 -9.29
CA ILE A 361 16.72 -9.00 -8.58
C ILE A 361 16.20 -8.00 -7.55
N ILE A 362 16.54 -8.18 -6.27
CA ILE A 362 16.18 -7.29 -5.19
C ILE A 362 17.45 -6.76 -4.54
N LYS A 363 17.77 -5.50 -4.80
CA LYS A 363 18.86 -4.77 -4.15
C LYS A 363 18.29 -3.99 -2.97
N SER A 364 18.53 -4.48 -1.75
CA SER A 364 18.14 -3.75 -0.54
C SER A 364 19.13 -2.62 -0.24
N PRO A 365 18.70 -1.55 0.49
CA PRO A 365 19.61 -0.53 1.00
C PRO A 365 20.76 -1.14 1.79
N ASP A 366 21.94 -0.53 1.68
CA ASP A 366 23.15 -0.83 2.46
C ASP A 366 23.64 -2.29 2.40
N LYS A 367 23.15 -3.08 1.43
CA LYS A 367 23.64 -4.43 1.16
C LYS A 367 24.52 -4.44 -0.07
N SER A 368 25.72 -4.99 0.08
CA SER A 368 26.70 -5.10 -1.01
C SER A 368 26.24 -6.04 -2.13
N GLU A 369 25.45 -7.07 -1.81
CA GLU A 369 25.00 -8.08 -2.77
C GLU A 369 23.46 -8.11 -2.87
N PRO A 370 22.90 -7.95 -4.09
CA PRO A 370 21.47 -8.13 -4.33
C PRO A 370 21.03 -9.58 -4.11
N PHE A 371 19.78 -9.77 -3.68
CA PHE A 371 19.12 -11.06 -3.78
C PHE A 371 18.71 -11.32 -5.23
N VAL A 372 19.04 -12.50 -5.75
CA VAL A 372 18.73 -12.89 -7.13
C VAL A 372 18.00 -14.23 -7.13
N HIS A 373 16.91 -14.32 -7.87
CA HIS A 373 16.16 -15.57 -8.05
C HIS A 373 15.78 -15.79 -9.52
N ILE A 374 16.01 -17.02 -10.00
CA ILE A 374 15.62 -17.49 -11.33
C ILE A 374 14.41 -18.41 -11.19
N TYR A 375 13.30 -18.06 -11.84
CA TYR A 375 12.08 -18.87 -11.79
C TYR A 375 12.29 -20.20 -12.52
N GLN A 376 11.90 -21.28 -11.84
CA GLN A 376 11.90 -22.64 -12.37
C GLN A 376 10.56 -22.92 -13.08
N PRO A 377 10.55 -23.83 -14.07
CA PRO A 377 9.34 -24.22 -14.80
C PRO A 377 8.27 -24.89 -13.93
#